data_AF-A0A7Y7I8W6-F1
#
_entry.id   AF-A0A7Y7I8W6-F1
#
_cell.length_a   1.000
_cell.length_b   1.000
_cell.length_c   1.000
_cell.angle_alpha   90.00
_cell.angle_beta   90.00
_cell.angle_gamma   90.00
#
_symmetry.space_group_name_H-M   'P 1'
#
loop_
_entity.id
_entity.type
_entity.pdbx_description
1 polymer ?
#
loop_
_entity_poly.entity_id
_entity_poly.type
_entity_poly.pdbx_seq_one_letter_code
_entity_poly.pdbx_strand_id
1 'polypeptide(L)'
;MADIALQVIWPDQEHARTSLLERVAPWCKEQWAAGRRLELEIRLHEDAKTDRQRKYYHGVVLKTIAAQARPHGAQFPLAVWKEHFRAEYLGWKTITSRNPLTGKKVRRRERVSTERLGVKGYSQLIDRVSAFAATELGVTFPASFEQWERMQVDPDTGEIIGGVLG
;
A
#
# COMPACT_ATOMS: atom_id res chain seq x y z
N MET A 1 -9.23 20.02 6.79
CA MET A 1 -8.61 20.06 8.13
C MET A 1 -7.32 19.30 8.01
N ALA A 2 -6.17 19.90 8.35
CA ALA A 2 -4.91 19.17 8.29
C ALA A 2 -4.94 18.07 9.36
N ASP A 3 -4.81 16.82 8.93
CA ASP A 3 -4.76 15.68 9.85
C ASP A 3 -3.38 15.71 10.52
N ILE A 4 -3.32 16.13 11.78
CA ILE A 4 -2.07 16.28 12.52
C ILE A 4 -1.71 14.90 13.07
N ALA A 5 -0.96 14.13 12.27
CA ALA A 5 -0.56 12.77 12.60
C ALA A 5 0.98 12.63 12.64
N LEU A 6 1.49 12.06 13.72
CA LEU A 6 2.88 11.62 13.83
C LEU A 6 2.98 10.15 13.42
N GLN A 7 3.73 9.83 12.36
CA GLN A 7 3.97 8.46 11.91
C GLN A 7 5.46 8.12 11.96
N VAL A 8 5.79 7.02 12.64
CA VAL A 8 7.16 6.58 12.88
C VAL A 8 7.34 5.12 12.46
N ILE A 9 8.46 4.79 11.83
CA ILE A 9 8.85 3.42 11.48
C ILE A 9 10.15 3.11 12.21
N TRP A 10 10.17 1.97 12.89
CA TRP A 10 11.35 1.51 13.62
C TRP A 10 11.92 0.26 12.93
N PRO A 11 13.14 0.34 12.37
CA PRO A 11 13.81 -0.83 11.81
C PRO A 11 14.37 -1.76 12.90
N ASP A 12 14.69 -1.21 14.07
CA ASP A 12 15.23 -1.95 15.21
C ASP A 12 14.84 -1.32 16.56
N GLN A 13 15.25 -1.99 17.64
CA GLN A 13 14.92 -1.62 19.02
C GLN A 13 15.55 -0.29 19.45
N GLU A 14 16.75 0.05 18.96
CA GLU A 14 17.46 1.26 19.38
C GLU A 14 16.75 2.50 18.84
N HIS A 15 16.39 2.49 17.55
CA HIS A 15 15.60 3.54 16.93
C HIS A 15 14.20 3.67 17.55
N ALA A 16 13.57 2.54 17.91
CA ALA A 16 12.28 2.56 18.60
C ALA A 16 12.37 3.28 19.96
N ARG A 17 13.39 2.96 20.76
CA ARG A 17 13.59 3.56 22.08
C ARG A 17 13.82 5.07 21.98
N THR A 18 14.74 5.48 21.10
CA THR A 18 15.07 6.91 20.91
C THR A 18 13.85 7.69 20.42
N SER A 19 13.16 7.17 19.39
CA SER A 19 11.95 7.80 18.84
C SER A 19 10.83 7.96 19.87
N LEU A 20 10.58 6.94 20.70
CA LEU A 20 9.55 7.00 21.74
C LEU A 20 9.83 8.06 22.80
N LEU A 21 11.08 8.15 23.28
CA LEU A 21 11.46 9.03 24.36
C LEU A 21 11.61 10.48 23.90
N GLU A 22 12.25 10.69 22.76
CA GLU A 22 12.68 12.01 22.33
C GLU A 22 11.67 12.72 21.42
N ARG A 23 10.71 11.99 20.85
CA ARG A 23 9.72 12.58 19.94
C ARG A 23 8.29 12.22 20.25
N VAL A 24 7.94 10.94 20.32
CA VAL A 24 6.55 10.51 20.49
C VAL A 24 6.01 11.03 21.82
N ALA A 25 6.75 10.84 22.92
CA ALA A 25 6.32 11.30 24.23
C ALA A 25 6.20 12.85 24.32
N PRO A 26 7.18 13.66 23.88
CA PRO A 26 7.04 15.11 23.81
C PRO A 26 5.86 15.58 22.97
N TRP A 27 5.69 15.03 21.77
CA TRP A 27 4.59 15.41 20.88
C TRP A 27 3.22 15.07 21.48
N CYS A 28 3.06 13.87 22.05
CA CYS A 28 1.82 13.47 22.71
C CYS A 28 1.45 14.44 23.84
N LYS A 29 2.45 14.86 24.63
CA LYS A 29 2.27 15.84 25.71
C LYS A 29 1.73 17.17 25.19
N GLU A 30 2.27 17.67 24.08
CA GLU A 30 1.77 18.90 23.44
C GLU A 30 0.33 18.76 22.94
N GLN A 31 -0.01 17.64 22.31
CA GLN A 31 -1.37 17.42 21.81
C GLN A 31 -2.40 17.27 22.93
N TRP A 32 -2.04 16.61 24.04
CA TRP A 32 -2.89 16.54 25.22
C TRP A 32 -3.06 17.90 25.90
N ALA A 33 -2.00 18.72 25.96
CA ALA A 33 -2.10 20.10 26.44
C ALA A 33 -3.05 20.94 25.56
N ALA A 34 -3.13 20.65 24.27
CA ALA A 34 -4.10 21.23 23.34
C ALA A 34 -5.51 20.61 23.43
N GLY A 35 -5.77 19.70 24.39
CA GLY A 35 -7.08 19.08 24.62
C GLY A 35 -7.46 17.99 23.61
N ARG A 36 -6.51 17.48 22.83
CA ARG A 36 -6.78 16.46 21.79
C ARG A 36 -6.73 15.05 22.37
N ARG A 37 -7.43 14.13 21.72
CA ARG A 37 -7.33 12.68 22.01
C ARG A 37 -6.41 12.05 20.97
N LEU A 38 -5.57 11.13 21.42
CA LEU A 38 -4.57 10.46 20.59
C LEU A 38 -4.81 8.95 20.61
N GLU A 39 -4.51 8.30 19.50
CA GLU A 39 -4.51 6.85 19.34
C GLU A 39 -3.13 6.42 18.83
N LEU A 40 -2.56 5.36 19.41
CA LEU A 40 -1.28 4.79 19.00
C LEU A 40 -1.51 3.34 18.54
N GLU A 41 -1.17 3.07 17.28
CA GLU A 41 -1.23 1.72 16.71
C GLU A 41 0.19 1.22 16.44
N ILE A 42 0.58 0.11 17.06
CA ILE A 42 1.86 -0.55 16.80
C ILE A 42 1.59 -1.83 16.01
N ARG A 43 2.19 -1.94 14.84
CA ARG A 43 2.01 -3.08 13.92
C ARG A 43 3.36 -3.65 13.49
N LEU A 44 3.33 -4.88 12.99
CA LEU A 44 4.49 -5.49 12.37
C LEU A 44 4.87 -4.75 11.09
N HIS A 45 6.18 -4.62 10.85
CA HIS A 45 6.71 -3.89 9.69
C HIS A 45 6.19 -4.44 8.35
N GLU A 46 6.01 -5.76 8.24
CA GLU A 46 5.53 -6.41 7.01
C GLU A 46 4.08 -6.01 6.66
N ASP A 47 3.21 -5.88 7.66
CA ASP A 47 1.84 -5.43 7.47
C ASP A 47 1.81 -3.96 7.03
N ALA A 48 2.60 -3.11 7.69
CA ALA A 48 2.74 -1.70 7.33
C ALA A 48 3.36 -1.51 5.93
N LYS A 49 4.29 -2.39 5.52
CA LYS A 49 4.87 -2.41 4.18
C LYS A 49 3.84 -2.81 3.13
N THR A 50 3.00 -3.80 3.42
CA THR A 50 1.90 -4.20 2.52
C THR A 50 0.93 -3.04 2.28
N ASP A 51 0.60 -2.27 3.32
CA ASP A 51 -0.26 -1.08 3.19
C ASP A 51 0.39 0.02 2.35
N ARG A 52 1.71 0.27 2.51
CA ARG A 52 2.47 1.20 1.68
C ARG A 52 2.54 0.76 0.21
N GLN A 53 2.78 -0.52 -0.06
CA GLN A 53 2.75 -1.06 -1.43
C GLN A 53 1.37 -0.93 -2.06
N ARG A 54 0.30 -1.15 -1.29
CA ARG A 54 -1.08 -0.93 -1.74
C ARG A 54 -1.31 0.54 -2.10
N LYS A 55 -0.88 1.47 -1.25
CA LYS A 55 -0.98 2.92 -1.51
C LYS A 55 -0.21 3.30 -2.78
N TYR A 56 1.01 2.82 -2.95
CA TYR A 56 1.81 3.08 -4.14
C TYR A 56 1.17 2.49 -5.42
N TYR A 57 0.73 1.23 -5.37
CA TYR A 57 0.09 0.57 -6.51
C TYR A 57 -1.17 1.31 -6.97
N HIS A 58 -2.08 1.63 -6.06
CA HIS A 58 -3.32 2.31 -6.41
C HIS A 58 -3.15 3.81 -6.65
N GLY A 59 -2.30 4.47 -5.88
CA GLY A 59 -2.12 5.92 -5.88
C GLY A 59 -1.13 6.42 -6.93
N VAL A 60 -0.11 5.64 -7.28
CA VAL A 60 0.92 6.02 -8.25
C VAL A 60 0.78 5.19 -9.52
N VAL A 61 0.94 3.87 -9.44
CA VAL A 61 1.05 3.02 -10.63
C VAL A 61 -0.23 3.08 -11.47
N LEU A 62 -1.38 2.73 -10.90
CA LEU A 62 -2.64 2.70 -11.64
C LEU A 62 -3.11 4.09 -12.09
N LYS A 63 -2.87 5.14 -11.29
CA LYS A 63 -3.21 6.51 -11.69
C LYS A 63 -2.35 6.98 -12.86
N THR A 64 -1.06 6.66 -12.85
CA THR A 64 -0.13 7.00 -13.93
C THR A 64 -0.53 6.30 -15.22
N ILE A 65 -0.85 5.01 -15.16
CA ILE A 65 -1.34 4.25 -16.33
C ILE A 65 -2.65 4.85 -16.85
N ALA A 66 -3.63 5.10 -15.97
CA ALA A 66 -4.91 5.67 -16.39
C ALA A 66 -4.75 7.07 -17.02
N ALA A 67 -3.77 7.85 -16.57
CA ALA A 67 -3.48 9.17 -17.12
C ALA A 67 -2.80 9.09 -18.49
N GLN A 68 -1.78 8.25 -18.65
CA GLN A 68 -0.89 8.23 -19.83
C GLN A 68 -1.31 7.23 -20.91
N ALA A 69 -1.76 6.02 -20.54
CA ALA A 69 -1.97 4.95 -21.50
C ALA A 69 -3.17 5.23 -22.43
N ARG A 70 -2.97 5.04 -23.73
CA ARG A 70 -3.99 5.16 -24.77
C ARG A 70 -3.99 3.94 -25.73
N PRO A 71 -4.26 2.72 -25.23
CA PRO A 71 -4.37 1.56 -26.10
C PRO A 71 -5.48 1.78 -27.14
N HIS A 72 -5.13 1.59 -28.41
CA HIS A 72 -6.03 1.87 -29.56
C HIS A 72 -6.64 3.29 -29.54
N GLY A 73 -5.93 4.28 -28.99
CA GLY A 73 -6.38 5.67 -28.90
C GLY A 73 -7.43 5.95 -27.82
N ALA A 74 -7.87 4.95 -27.06
CA ALA A 74 -8.88 5.12 -26.01
C ALA A 74 -8.24 5.28 -24.63
N GLN A 75 -8.82 6.15 -23.80
CA GLN A 75 -8.48 6.24 -22.38
C GLN A 75 -9.45 5.38 -21.55
N PHE A 76 -8.91 4.66 -20.58
CA PHE A 76 -9.69 3.83 -19.67
C PHE A 76 -9.59 4.32 -18.22
N PRO A 77 -10.69 4.29 -17.45
CA PRO A 77 -10.66 4.69 -16.05
C PRO A 77 -9.88 3.69 -15.20
N LEU A 78 -9.41 4.15 -14.03
CA LEU A 78 -8.60 3.34 -13.10
C LEU A 78 -9.25 2.00 -12.74
N ALA A 79 -10.58 1.95 -12.60
CA ALA A 79 -11.31 0.72 -12.27
C ALA A 79 -11.14 -0.37 -13.35
N VAL A 80 -11.08 0.03 -14.63
CA VAL A 80 -10.88 -0.90 -15.75
C VAL A 80 -9.47 -1.45 -15.72
N TRP A 81 -8.46 -0.61 -15.54
CA TRP A 81 -7.06 -1.04 -15.37
C TRP A 81 -6.87 -1.97 -14.17
N LYS A 82 -7.50 -1.63 -13.04
CA LYS A 82 -7.46 -2.46 -11.82
C LYS A 82 -8.00 -3.86 -12.09
N GLU A 83 -9.15 -3.97 -12.75
CA GLU A 83 -9.74 -5.27 -13.04
C GLU A 83 -8.95 -6.05 -14.09
N HIS A 84 -8.46 -5.39 -15.14
CA HIS A 84 -7.62 -6.00 -16.16
C HIS A 84 -6.37 -6.65 -15.55
N PHE A 85 -5.55 -5.89 -14.80
CA PHE A 85 -4.32 -6.42 -14.20
C PHE A 85 -4.57 -7.45 -13.10
N ARG A 86 -5.69 -7.34 -12.37
CA ARG A 86 -6.11 -8.36 -11.41
C ARG A 86 -6.41 -9.68 -12.13
N ALA A 87 -7.21 -9.63 -13.20
CA ALA A 87 -7.57 -10.81 -13.97
C ALA A 87 -6.34 -11.46 -14.59
N GLU A 88 -5.46 -10.64 -15.17
CA GLU A 88 -4.24 -11.06 -15.87
C GLU A 88 -3.22 -11.70 -14.91
N TYR A 89 -2.86 -11.02 -13.82
CA TYR A 89 -1.71 -11.43 -13.00
C TYR A 89 -2.06 -12.19 -11.73
N LEU A 90 -3.29 -12.06 -11.21
CA LEU A 90 -3.71 -12.73 -9.97
C LEU A 90 -4.71 -13.87 -10.21
N GLY A 91 -5.52 -13.77 -11.26
CA GLY A 91 -6.45 -14.81 -11.68
C GLY A 91 -7.45 -15.21 -10.57
N TRP A 92 -7.57 -16.52 -10.37
CA TRP A 92 -8.57 -17.15 -9.50
C TRP A 92 -7.93 -18.21 -8.62
N LYS A 93 -8.38 -18.31 -7.37
CA LYS A 93 -8.02 -19.42 -6.47
C LYS A 93 -9.19 -20.36 -6.26
N THR A 94 -8.93 -21.65 -6.15
CA THR A 94 -9.96 -22.61 -5.75
C THR A 94 -10.01 -22.67 -4.22
N ILE A 95 -11.17 -22.35 -3.65
CA ILE A 95 -11.41 -22.52 -2.23
C ILE A 95 -12.28 -23.76 -2.03
N THR A 96 -11.83 -24.64 -1.14
CA THR A 96 -12.63 -25.74 -0.64
C THR A 96 -13.18 -25.33 0.71
N SER A 97 -14.51 -25.25 0.82
CA SER A 97 -15.20 -24.96 2.08
C SER A 97 -16.15 -26.10 2.40
N ARG A 98 -16.36 -26.37 3.69
CA ARG A 98 -17.43 -27.28 4.11
C ARG A 98 -18.74 -26.52 4.12
N ASN A 99 -19.76 -27.04 3.43
CA ASN A 99 -21.08 -26.44 3.51
C ASN A 99 -21.62 -26.62 4.94
N PRO A 100 -21.93 -25.52 5.66
CA PRO A 100 -22.36 -25.60 7.06
C PRO A 100 -23.73 -26.28 7.22
N LEU A 101 -24.56 -26.30 6.17
CA LEU A 101 -25.90 -26.89 6.18
C LEU A 101 -25.88 -28.38 5.84
N THR A 102 -24.97 -28.83 4.96
CA THR A 102 -24.98 -30.22 4.45
C THR A 102 -23.76 -31.04 4.84
N GLY A 103 -22.72 -30.42 5.42
CA GLY A 103 -21.46 -31.08 5.79
C GLY A 103 -20.60 -31.54 4.61
N LYS A 104 -21.06 -31.37 3.36
CA LYS A 104 -20.32 -31.76 2.15
C LYS A 104 -19.23 -30.74 1.83
N LYS A 105 -18.10 -31.22 1.30
CA LYS A 105 -17.05 -30.34 0.75
C LYS A 105 -17.56 -29.72 -0.56
N VAL A 106 -17.52 -28.40 -0.64
CA VAL A 106 -17.86 -27.63 -1.84
C VAL A 106 -16.60 -26.91 -2.30
N ARG A 107 -16.32 -26.99 -3.60
CA ARG A 107 -15.22 -26.27 -4.25
C ARG A 107 -15.81 -25.13 -5.06
N ARG A 108 -15.30 -23.92 -4.87
CA ARG A 108 -15.65 -22.75 -5.68
C ARG A 108 -14.41 -21.99 -6.11
N ARG A 109 -14.48 -21.37 -7.28
CA ARG A 109 -13.46 -20.41 -7.70
C ARG A 109 -13.77 -19.07 -7.03
N GLU A 110 -12.79 -18.53 -6.33
CA GLU A 110 -12.86 -17.20 -5.73
C GLU A 110 -11.84 -16.29 -6.43
N ARG A 111 -12.25 -15.06 -6.72
CA ARG A 111 -11.36 -14.02 -7.24
C ARG A 111 -10.25 -13.76 -6.22
N VAL A 112 -9.00 -13.67 -6.70
CA VAL A 112 -7.92 -13.21 -5.84
C VAL A 112 -8.00 -11.69 -5.75
N SER A 113 -8.21 -11.17 -4.54
CA SER A 113 -8.20 -9.73 -4.27
C SER A 113 -6.77 -9.26 -4.05
N THR A 114 -6.44 -8.08 -4.57
CA THR A 114 -5.18 -7.38 -4.26
C THR A 114 -5.04 -7.11 -2.76
N GLU A 115 -6.16 -6.99 -2.03
CA GLU A 115 -6.16 -6.75 -0.58
C GLU A 115 -5.69 -7.96 0.25
N ARG A 116 -5.68 -9.16 -0.33
CA ARG A 116 -5.21 -10.39 0.32
C ARG A 116 -3.74 -10.71 0.02
N LEU A 117 -3.06 -9.85 -0.75
CA LEU A 117 -1.65 -10.04 -1.05
C LEU A 117 -0.80 -9.53 0.12
N GLY A 118 0.17 -10.33 0.55
CA GLY A 118 1.27 -9.85 1.39
C GLY A 118 2.37 -9.18 0.57
N VAL A 119 3.45 -8.79 1.23
CA VAL A 119 4.56 -8.00 0.66
C VAL A 119 5.07 -8.56 -0.67
N LYS A 120 5.39 -9.85 -0.71
CA LYS A 120 5.92 -10.51 -1.91
C LYS A 120 4.93 -10.50 -3.08
N GLY A 121 3.64 -10.69 -2.80
CA GLY A 121 2.59 -10.68 -3.81
C GLY A 121 2.41 -9.29 -4.42
N TYR A 122 2.50 -8.25 -3.61
CA TYR A 122 2.47 -6.86 -4.09
C TYR A 122 3.70 -6.50 -4.90
N SER A 123 4.91 -6.87 -4.45
CA SER A 123 6.13 -6.64 -5.23
C SER A 123 6.01 -7.23 -6.64
N GLN A 124 5.65 -8.51 -6.74
CA GLN A 124 5.48 -9.18 -8.03
C GLN A 124 4.41 -8.53 -8.91
N LEU A 125 3.30 -8.08 -8.31
CA LEU A 125 2.24 -7.40 -9.05
C LEU A 125 2.71 -6.04 -9.57
N ILE A 126 3.34 -5.23 -8.73
CA ILE A 126 3.87 -3.91 -9.08
C ILE A 126 4.88 -4.06 -10.22
N ASP A 127 5.82 -5.01 -10.11
CA ASP A 127 6.86 -5.22 -11.11
C ASP A 127 6.26 -5.62 -12.47
N ARG A 128 5.34 -6.59 -12.49
CA ARG A 128 4.70 -7.06 -13.73
C ARG A 128 3.87 -5.97 -14.39
N VAL A 129 3.06 -5.25 -13.61
CA VAL A 129 2.21 -4.17 -14.13
C VAL A 129 3.06 -3.00 -14.65
N SER A 130 4.10 -2.63 -13.92
CA SER A 130 4.99 -1.53 -14.33
C SER A 130 5.78 -1.90 -15.57
N ALA A 131 6.28 -3.13 -15.67
CA ALA A 131 6.96 -3.63 -16.86
C ALA A 131 6.04 -3.60 -18.09
N PHE A 132 4.84 -4.19 -17.98
CA PHE A 132 3.86 -4.19 -19.07
C PHE A 132 3.48 -2.76 -19.50
N ALA A 133 3.24 -1.87 -18.54
CA ALA A 133 2.87 -0.50 -18.84
C ALA A 133 4.00 0.27 -19.53
N ALA A 134 5.25 0.04 -19.13
CA ALA A 134 6.41 0.65 -19.78
C ALA A 134 6.64 0.11 -21.20
N THR A 135 6.54 -1.22 -21.39
CA THR A 135 6.85 -1.85 -22.68
C THR A 135 5.71 -1.74 -23.69
N GLU A 136 4.48 -2.05 -23.27
CA GLU A 136 3.33 -2.16 -24.17
C GLU A 136 2.55 -0.84 -24.29
N LEU A 137 2.54 -0.04 -23.23
CA LEU A 137 1.73 1.19 -23.17
C LEU A 137 2.57 2.48 -23.24
N GLY A 138 3.90 2.37 -23.25
CA GLY A 138 4.82 3.51 -23.26
C GLY A 138 4.72 4.42 -22.03
N VAL A 139 4.23 3.89 -20.90
CA VAL A 139 4.01 4.66 -19.67
C VAL A 139 5.34 4.89 -18.96
N THR A 140 5.58 6.13 -18.55
CA THR A 140 6.74 6.49 -17.71
C THR A 140 6.27 6.77 -16.29
N PHE A 141 6.84 6.06 -15.33
CA PHE A 141 6.55 6.22 -13.91
C PHE A 141 7.45 7.28 -13.26
N PRO A 142 6.92 8.08 -12.32
CA PRO A 142 7.69 9.15 -11.68
C PRO A 142 8.76 8.65 -10.70
N ALA A 143 8.57 7.46 -10.12
CA ALA A 143 9.47 6.85 -9.16
C ALA A 143 9.20 5.34 -9.10
N SER A 144 10.18 4.55 -8.63
CA SER A 144 9.95 3.16 -8.21
C SER A 144 9.30 3.08 -6.82
N PHE A 145 8.84 1.90 -6.40
CA PHE A 145 8.31 1.72 -5.04
C PHE A 145 9.33 2.11 -3.97
N GLU A 146 10.60 1.70 -4.11
CA GLU A 146 11.66 2.01 -3.15
C GLU A 146 11.96 3.50 -3.09
N GLN A 147 12.00 4.18 -4.24
CA GLN A 147 12.21 5.62 -4.31
C GLN A 147 11.03 6.37 -3.67
N TRP A 148 9.80 5.96 -3.98
CA TRP A 148 8.60 6.51 -3.38
C TRP A 148 8.57 6.27 -1.87
N GLU A 149 8.92 5.06 -1.42
CA GLU A 149 8.98 4.71 0.00
C GLU A 149 10.01 5.54 0.76
N ARG A 150 11.19 5.79 0.17
CA ARG A 150 12.21 6.69 0.75
C ARG A 150 11.80 8.15 0.76
N MET A 151 11.12 8.65 -0.27
CA MET A 151 10.58 10.03 -0.23
C MET A 151 9.53 10.20 0.87
N GLN A 152 8.90 9.09 1.24
CA GLN A 152 7.94 9.05 2.34
C GLN A 152 8.61 8.74 3.66
N VAL A 153 9.91 8.47 3.78
CA VAL A 153 10.57 8.08 5.04
C VAL A 153 11.90 8.82 5.21
N ASP A 154 12.02 9.62 6.26
CA ASP A 154 13.25 10.27 6.69
C ASP A 154 14.33 9.20 6.98
N PRO A 155 15.48 9.27 6.29
CA PRO A 155 16.49 8.22 6.33
C PRO A 155 17.26 8.17 7.65
N ASP A 156 17.34 9.27 8.38
CA ASP A 156 18.11 9.36 9.64
C ASP A 156 17.25 8.95 10.84
N THR A 157 15.93 9.04 10.71
CA THR A 157 15.02 8.97 11.86
C THR A 157 13.83 8.03 11.69
N GLY A 158 13.64 7.46 10.50
CA GLY A 158 12.56 6.53 10.15
C GLY A 158 11.16 7.17 10.13
N GLU A 159 11.07 8.50 10.13
CA GLU A 159 9.79 9.24 10.14
C GLU A 159 9.14 9.31 8.78
N ILE A 160 7.81 9.28 8.71
CA ILE A 160 7.16 9.51 7.42
C ILE A 160 7.06 11.02 7.13
N ILE A 161 7.84 11.55 6.16
CA ILE A 161 7.85 12.99 5.78
C ILE A 161 6.51 13.43 5.15
N GLY A 162 5.66 12.50 4.74
CA GLY A 162 4.44 12.74 3.98
C GLY A 162 3.11 12.58 4.73
N GLY A 163 3.06 12.88 6.03
CA GLY A 163 1.80 12.94 6.80
C GLY A 163 0.87 14.11 6.40
N VAL A 164 0.75 14.42 5.10
CA VAL A 164 -0.28 15.31 4.56
C VAL A 164 -0.97 14.57 3.43
N LEU A 165 -2.04 13.86 3.76
CA LEU A 165 -3.01 13.40 2.78
C LEU A 165 -3.93 14.58 2.44
N GLY A 166 -3.78 15.10 1.21
CA GLY A 166 -4.84 15.85 0.54
C GLY A 166 -5.86 14.92 -0.10
#